data_AF-A0A530H2R4-F1
#
_entry.id   AF-A0A530H2R4-F1
#
_cell.length_a   1.000
_cell.length_b   1.000
_cell.length_c   1.000
_cell.angle_alpha   90.00
_cell.angle_beta   90.00
_cell.angle_gamma   90.00
#
_symmetry.space_group_name_H-M   'P 1'
#
loop_
_entity.id
_entity.type
_entity.pdbx_description
1 polymer ?
#
loop_
_entity_poly.entity_id
_entity_poly.type
_entity_poly.pdbx_seq_one_letter_code
_entity_poly.pdbx_strand_id
1 'polypeptide(L)'
;MPSLFDIFAQAQNGAGMQALAQQYGLSMQQTQAAVQALLPAFSQGLQRNTADPYGMGAFMTAMASGQHAKYFEDATRAFSPQGIDEGNGILGHLFGSKELSRAVANQAAQATGLSQQVLQQMLPAMASMMMGGLFKQTNNQLTGGQMQA
;
A
#
# COMPACT_ATOMS: atom_id res chain seq x y z
N MET A 1 -19.44 0.17 -2.91
CA MET A 1 -18.23 -0.66 -3.11
C MET A 1 -17.32 -0.40 -1.92
N PRO A 2 -16.73 -1.44 -1.29
CA PRO A 2 -15.77 -1.21 -0.22
C PRO A 2 -14.64 -0.32 -0.74
N SER A 3 -14.26 0.69 0.03
CA SER A 3 -13.17 1.58 -0.34
C SER A 3 -11.84 0.82 -0.31
N LEU A 4 -10.78 1.35 -0.94
CA LEU A 4 -9.43 0.79 -0.79
C LEU A 4 -9.01 0.75 0.70
N PHE A 5 -9.55 1.64 1.53
CA PHE A 5 -9.41 1.57 2.99
C PHE A 5 -10.02 0.30 3.55
N ASP A 6 -11.28 0.01 3.22
CA ASP A 6 -11.98 -1.15 3.76
C ASP A 6 -11.30 -2.45 3.32
N ILE A 7 -10.86 -2.49 2.06
CA ILE A 7 -10.10 -3.62 1.53
C ILE A 7 -8.79 -3.77 2.29
N PHE A 8 -8.04 -2.69 2.54
CA PHE A 8 -6.78 -2.74 3.27
C PHE A 8 -6.98 -3.07 4.77
N ALA A 9 -7.99 -2.49 5.40
CA ALA A 9 -8.30 -2.67 6.82
C ALA A 9 -8.85 -4.08 7.09
N GLN A 10 -9.60 -4.66 6.15
CA GLN A 10 -10.08 -6.04 6.21
C GLN A 10 -9.02 -7.03 5.70
N ALA A 11 -8.13 -6.61 4.79
CA ALA A 11 -7.00 -7.40 4.34
C ALA A 11 -6.10 -7.71 5.55
N GLN A 12 -5.69 -8.97 5.62
CA GLN A 12 -4.89 -9.49 6.73
C GLN A 12 -5.56 -9.34 8.12
N ASN A 13 -6.91 -9.28 8.22
CA ASN A 13 -7.62 -9.12 9.49
C ASN A 13 -7.18 -7.88 10.30
N GLY A 14 -6.74 -6.81 9.63
CA GLY A 14 -6.24 -5.60 10.30
C GLY A 14 -4.80 -5.70 10.82
N ALA A 15 -4.09 -6.80 10.56
CA ALA A 15 -2.69 -6.97 10.94
C ALA A 15 -1.78 -5.89 10.33
N GLY A 16 -2.08 -5.41 9.12
CA GLY A 16 -1.36 -4.30 8.50
C GLY A 16 -1.45 -3.01 9.31
N MET A 17 -2.63 -2.64 9.82
CA MET A 17 -2.78 -1.46 10.67
C MET A 17 -2.09 -1.63 12.02
N GLN A 18 -2.15 -2.82 12.61
CA GLN A 18 -1.43 -3.10 13.87
C GLN A 18 0.09 -3.04 13.67
N ALA A 19 0.59 -3.58 12.56
CA ALA A 19 2.00 -3.54 12.22
C ALA A 19 2.49 -2.10 12.02
N LEU A 20 1.71 -1.26 11.32
CA LEU A 20 2.00 0.17 11.16
C LEU A 20 2.02 0.90 12.51
N ALA A 21 0.99 0.67 13.34
CA ALA A 21 0.90 1.26 14.67
C ALA A 21 2.14 0.93 15.53
N GLN A 22 2.54 -0.34 15.56
CA GLN A 22 3.71 -0.80 16.31
C GLN A 22 5.03 -0.28 15.75
N GLN A 23 5.21 -0.31 14.42
CA GLN A 23 6.45 0.11 13.77
C GLN A 23 6.73 1.60 13.95
N TYR A 24 5.69 2.44 13.88
CA TYR A 24 5.81 3.89 13.92
C TYR A 24 5.44 4.50 15.28
N GLY A 25 5.12 3.67 16.29
CA GLY A 25 4.73 4.13 17.62
C GLY A 25 3.44 4.95 17.64
N LEU A 26 2.53 4.67 16.70
CA LEU A 26 1.26 5.39 16.54
C LEU A 26 0.14 4.66 17.28
N SER A 27 -0.85 5.39 17.77
CA SER A 27 -2.10 4.78 18.23
C SER A 27 -2.87 4.19 17.04
N MET A 28 -3.79 3.25 17.31
CA MET A 28 -4.67 2.72 16.26
C MET A 28 -5.50 3.81 15.59
N GLN A 29 -5.95 4.81 16.35
CA GLN A 29 -6.67 5.98 15.79
C GLN A 29 -5.78 6.84 14.90
N GLN A 30 -4.55 7.11 15.33
CA GLN A 30 -3.57 7.86 14.52
C GLN A 30 -3.22 7.12 13.23
N THR A 31 -3.01 5.81 13.32
CA THR A 31 -2.74 4.96 12.16
C THR A 31 -3.91 4.98 11.19
N GLN A 32 -5.13 4.83 11.69
CA GLN A 32 -6.33 4.92 10.87
C GLN A 32 -6.45 6.29 10.18
N ALA A 33 -6.21 7.39 10.90
CA ALA A 33 -6.23 8.74 10.34
C ALA A 33 -5.15 8.91 9.25
N ALA A 34 -3.93 8.43 9.49
CA ALA A 34 -2.85 8.42 8.52
C ALA A 34 -3.23 7.70 7.23
N VAL A 35 -3.74 6.48 7.35
CA VAL A 35 -4.16 5.68 6.19
C VAL A 35 -5.30 6.39 5.44
N GLN A 36 -6.30 6.89 6.14
CA GLN A 36 -7.42 7.63 5.53
C GLN A 36 -6.96 8.89 4.79
N ALA A 37 -5.96 9.61 5.31
CA ALA A 37 -5.43 10.81 4.68
C ALA A 37 -4.54 10.51 3.46
N LEU A 38 -3.83 9.38 3.46
CA LEU A 38 -2.93 8.97 2.36
C LEU A 38 -3.68 8.29 1.22
N LEU A 39 -4.78 7.60 1.51
CA LEU A 39 -5.53 6.80 0.54
C LEU A 39 -6.04 7.55 -0.71
N PRO A 40 -6.55 8.78 -0.63
CA PRO A 40 -6.99 9.51 -1.82
C PRO A 40 -5.88 9.64 -2.86
N ALA A 41 -4.66 9.91 -2.40
CA ALA A 41 -3.50 10.00 -3.27
C ALA A 41 -3.18 8.64 -3.92
N PHE A 42 -3.15 7.55 -3.13
CA PHE A 42 -2.97 6.20 -3.67
C PHE A 42 -4.01 5.82 -4.71
N SER A 43 -5.28 6.13 -4.45
CA SER A 43 -6.38 5.89 -5.39
C SER A 43 -6.17 6.66 -6.70
N GLN A 44 -5.83 7.94 -6.62
CA GLN A 44 -5.54 8.77 -7.79
C GLN A 44 -4.32 8.28 -8.57
N GLY A 45 -3.24 7.90 -7.87
CA GLY A 45 -2.03 7.36 -8.47
C GLY A 45 -2.29 6.03 -9.16
N LEU A 46 -3.07 5.15 -8.54
CA LEU A 46 -3.47 3.88 -9.13
C LEU A 46 -4.35 4.10 -10.36
N GLN A 47 -5.37 4.96 -10.27
CA GLN A 47 -6.23 5.30 -11.40
C GLN A 47 -5.39 5.82 -12.58
N ARG A 48 -4.44 6.71 -12.32
CA ARG A 48 -3.53 7.24 -13.35
C ARG A 48 -2.63 6.15 -13.94
N ASN A 49 -2.06 5.29 -13.10
CA ASN A 49 -1.22 4.18 -13.54
C ASN A 49 -1.99 3.13 -14.35
N THR A 50 -3.26 2.85 -14.01
CA THR A 50 -4.11 1.91 -14.75
C THR A 50 -4.74 2.51 -16.00
N ALA A 51 -4.88 3.85 -16.05
CA ALA A 51 -5.34 4.55 -17.25
C ALA A 51 -4.23 4.64 -18.32
N ASP A 52 -2.96 4.49 -17.90
CA ASP A 52 -1.81 4.43 -18.79
C ASP A 52 -1.55 2.97 -19.24
N PRO A 53 -1.51 2.67 -20.56
CA PRO A 53 -1.28 1.31 -21.07
C PRO A 53 0.04 0.69 -20.59
N TYR A 54 1.07 1.52 -20.40
CA TYR A 54 2.39 1.09 -19.95
C TYR A 54 2.41 0.84 -18.44
N GLY A 55 1.81 1.73 -17.65
CA GLY A 55 1.64 1.56 -16.20
C GLY A 55 0.80 0.32 -15.83
N MET A 56 -0.23 0.03 -16.62
CA MET A 56 -1.05 -1.17 -16.51
C MET A 56 -0.23 -2.44 -16.82
N GLY A 57 0.55 -2.44 -17.90
CA GLY A 57 1.44 -3.55 -18.24
C GLY A 57 2.50 -3.82 -17.17
N ALA A 58 3.17 -2.77 -16.68
CA ALA A 58 4.16 -2.88 -15.60
C ALA A 58 3.55 -3.43 -14.30
N PHE A 59 2.35 -2.98 -13.95
CA PHE A 59 1.60 -3.51 -12.81
C PHE A 59 1.26 -5.00 -12.98
N MET A 60 0.80 -5.41 -14.17
CA MET A 60 0.51 -6.82 -14.47
C MET A 60 1.77 -7.69 -14.38
N THR A 61 2.91 -7.22 -14.89
CA THR A 61 4.19 -7.93 -14.77
C THR A 61 4.65 -8.03 -13.32
N ALA A 62 4.53 -6.96 -12.53
CA ALA A 62 4.85 -6.97 -11.10
C ALA A 62 3.97 -7.97 -10.34
N MET A 63 2.67 -8.03 -10.65
CA MET A 63 1.75 -9.03 -10.10
C MET A 63 2.12 -10.44 -10.53
N ALA A 64 2.46 -10.66 -11.81
CA ALA A 64 2.85 -11.98 -12.32
C ALA A 64 4.19 -12.48 -11.75
N SER A 65 5.08 -11.58 -11.33
CA SER A 65 6.38 -11.93 -10.75
C SER A 65 6.27 -12.67 -9.41
N GLY A 66 5.13 -12.57 -8.70
CA GLY A 66 4.93 -13.18 -7.39
C GLY A 66 5.78 -12.57 -6.27
N GLN A 67 6.64 -11.59 -6.58
CA GLN A 67 7.62 -11.06 -5.63
C GLN A 67 6.96 -10.39 -4.43
N HIS A 68 5.72 -9.93 -4.55
CA HIS A 68 4.96 -9.25 -3.52
C HIS A 68 4.19 -10.17 -2.56
N ALA A 69 4.13 -11.48 -2.84
CA ALA A 69 3.50 -12.47 -1.95
C ALA A 69 4.10 -12.43 -0.53
N LYS A 70 5.42 -12.23 -0.45
CA LYS A 70 6.20 -12.18 0.80
C LYS A 70 5.76 -11.06 1.75
N TYR A 71 5.22 -9.96 1.23
CA TYR A 71 4.74 -8.84 2.06
C TYR A 71 3.34 -9.07 2.62
N PHE A 72 2.60 -9.98 2.01
CA PHE A 72 1.34 -10.44 2.55
C PHE A 72 1.55 -11.47 3.65
N GLU A 73 2.43 -12.45 3.42
CA GLU A 73 2.74 -13.49 4.41
C GLU A 73 3.40 -12.90 5.66
N ASP A 74 4.21 -11.86 5.47
CA ASP A 74 4.92 -11.18 6.53
C ASP A 74 4.90 -9.67 6.30
N ALA A 75 3.94 -8.99 6.94
CA ALA A 75 3.80 -7.55 6.89
C ALA A 75 5.06 -6.83 7.40
N THR A 76 5.85 -7.44 8.29
CA THR A 76 7.07 -6.83 8.82
C THR A 76 8.14 -6.67 7.74
N ARG A 77 8.09 -7.49 6.68
CA ARG A 77 8.98 -7.34 5.52
C ARG A 77 8.75 -6.05 4.78
N ALA A 78 7.57 -5.44 4.85
CA ALA A 78 7.33 -4.13 4.26
C ALA A 78 8.15 -3.02 4.92
N PHE A 79 8.60 -3.23 6.17
CA PHE A 79 9.46 -2.32 6.91
C PHE A 79 10.96 -2.59 6.70
N SER A 80 11.31 -3.73 6.10
CA SER A 80 12.70 -4.05 5.77
C SER A 80 13.25 -3.07 4.73
N PRO A 81 14.57 -2.88 4.64
CA PRO A 81 15.17 -2.03 3.60
C PRO A 81 14.69 -2.40 2.19
N GLN A 82 14.51 -3.69 1.91
CA GLN A 82 13.98 -4.18 0.65
C GLN A 82 12.50 -3.83 0.47
N GLY A 83 11.67 -3.96 1.50
CA GLY A 83 10.27 -3.55 1.48
C GLY A 83 10.09 -2.05 1.26
N ILE A 84 10.94 -1.23 1.86
CA ILE A 84 10.96 0.21 1.65
C ILE A 84 11.42 0.56 0.24
N ASP A 85 12.44 -0.12 -0.30
CA ASP A 85 12.90 0.09 -1.68
C ASP A 85 11.83 -0.28 -2.71
N GLU A 86 11.21 -1.46 -2.57
CA GLU A 86 10.10 -1.89 -3.43
C GLU A 86 8.91 -0.92 -3.32
N GLY A 87 8.61 -0.45 -2.11
CA GLY A 87 7.57 0.55 -1.85
C GLY A 87 7.86 1.87 -2.54
N ASN A 88 9.10 2.34 -2.51
CA ASN A 88 9.52 3.53 -3.24
C ASN A 88 9.40 3.36 -4.76
N GLY A 89 9.67 2.17 -5.29
CA GLY A 89 9.44 1.85 -6.69
C GLY A 89 7.96 1.97 -7.06
N ILE A 90 7.08 1.36 -6.25
CA ILE A 90 5.62 1.44 -6.42
C ILE A 90 5.15 2.90 -6.38
N LEU A 91 5.58 3.69 -5.39
CA LEU A 91 5.26 5.11 -5.29
C LEU A 91 5.78 5.91 -6.49
N GLY A 92 6.95 5.55 -7.04
CA GLY A 92 7.48 6.13 -8.26
C GLY A 92 6.57 5.90 -9.47
N HIS A 93 5.98 4.71 -9.60
CA HIS A 93 5.01 4.42 -10.66
C HIS A 93 3.65 5.08 -10.42
N LEU A 94 3.14 5.05 -9.19
CA LEU A 94 1.83 5.60 -8.84
C LEU A 94 1.81 7.12 -8.91
N PHE A 95 2.81 7.77 -8.35
CA PHE A 95 2.86 9.23 -8.21
C PHE A 95 3.78 9.89 -9.23
N GLY A 96 4.56 9.12 -9.99
CA GLY A 96 5.49 9.63 -11.01
C GLY A 96 6.77 10.22 -10.42
N SER A 97 6.74 10.80 -9.21
CA SER A 97 7.92 11.40 -8.58
C SER A 97 7.93 11.28 -7.06
N LYS A 98 9.16 11.27 -6.50
CA LYS A 98 9.39 11.38 -5.05
C LYS A 98 8.91 12.70 -4.48
N GLU A 99 8.85 13.76 -5.29
CA GLU A 99 8.28 15.05 -4.87
C GLU A 99 6.78 14.95 -4.60
N LEU A 100 6.05 14.29 -5.51
CA LEU A 100 4.61 14.09 -5.33
C LEU A 100 4.34 13.19 -4.12
N SER A 101 5.14 12.15 -3.91
CA SER A 101 5.11 11.32 -2.69
C SER A 101 5.28 12.16 -1.41
N ARG A 102 6.26 13.07 -1.40
CA ARG A 102 6.50 13.99 -0.27
C ARG A 102 5.36 14.97 -0.05
N ALA A 103 4.75 15.46 -1.13
CA ALA A 103 3.59 16.36 -1.08
C ALA A 103 2.38 15.66 -0.46
N VAL A 104 2.13 14.40 -0.83
CA VAL A 104 1.08 13.55 -0.25
C VAL A 104 1.29 13.37 1.26
N ALA A 105 2.51 13.05 1.69
CA ALA A 105 2.82 12.96 3.12
C ALA A 105 2.65 14.29 3.87
N ASN A 106 2.98 15.42 3.23
CA ASN A 106 2.78 16.75 3.81
C ASN A 106 1.28 17.05 4.00
N GLN A 107 0.47 16.78 2.98
CA GLN A 107 -0.97 16.97 3.05
C GLN A 107 -1.59 16.08 4.13
N ALA A 108 -1.17 14.83 4.22
CA ALA A 108 -1.64 13.92 5.27
C ALA A 108 -1.19 14.37 6.67
N ALA A 109 0.01 14.95 6.81
CA ALA A 109 0.50 15.49 8.08
C ALA A 109 -0.41 16.61 8.58
N GLN A 110 -0.75 17.55 7.69
CA GLN A 110 -1.65 18.66 8.00
C GLN A 110 -3.07 18.19 8.33
N ALA A 111 -3.57 17.15 7.66
CA ALA A 111 -4.91 16.61 7.91
C ALA A 111 -5.00 15.81 9.22
N THR A 112 -3.93 15.11 9.61
CA THR A 112 -3.96 14.16 10.74
C THR A 112 -3.31 14.69 12.00
N GLY A 113 -2.54 15.78 11.91
CA GLY A 113 -1.71 16.28 13.00
C GLY A 113 -0.47 15.42 13.28
N LEU A 114 -0.16 14.44 12.43
CA LEU A 114 1.02 13.58 12.56
C LEU A 114 2.27 14.21 11.96
N SER A 115 3.44 13.78 12.43
CA SER A 115 4.71 14.22 11.88
C SER A 115 4.83 13.84 10.40
N GLN A 116 5.19 14.81 9.57
CA GLN A 116 5.46 14.59 8.15
C GLN A 116 6.53 13.50 7.94
N GLN A 117 7.55 13.43 8.80
CA GLN A 117 8.60 12.43 8.71
C GLN A 117 8.05 11.02 8.90
N VAL A 118 7.15 10.83 9.87
CA VAL A 118 6.50 9.53 10.11
C VAL A 118 5.69 9.14 8.88
N LEU A 119 4.89 10.04 8.34
CA LEU A 119 4.07 9.75 7.14
C LEU A 119 4.91 9.50 5.89
N GLN A 120 6.03 10.20 5.71
CA GLN A 120 6.98 9.94 4.63
C GLN A 120 7.60 8.55 4.73
N GLN A 121 7.93 8.09 5.94
CA GLN A 121 8.45 6.75 6.16
C GLN A 121 7.36 5.68 6.04
N MET A 122 6.12 6.04 6.38
CA MET A 122 4.96 5.15 6.34
C MET A 122 4.47 4.91 4.90
N LEU A 123 4.55 5.92 4.03
CA LEU A 123 4.16 5.85 2.62
C LEU A 123 4.70 4.62 1.86
N PRO A 124 6.03 4.39 1.80
CA PRO A 124 6.58 3.25 1.05
C PRO A 124 6.21 1.91 1.71
N ALA A 125 6.20 1.82 3.04
CA ALA A 125 5.78 0.61 3.73
C ALA A 125 4.32 0.25 3.42
N MET A 126 3.42 1.24 3.46
CA MET A 126 2.02 1.06 3.07
C MET A 126 1.89 0.62 1.61
N ALA A 127 2.64 1.21 0.68
CA ALA A 127 2.59 0.84 -0.73
C ALA A 127 2.93 -0.65 -0.93
N SER A 128 3.99 -1.13 -0.28
CA SER A 128 4.40 -2.54 -0.31
C SER A 128 3.36 -3.47 0.31
N MET A 129 2.78 -3.09 1.45
CA MET A 129 1.71 -3.86 2.10
C MET A 129 0.45 -3.94 1.22
N MET A 130 0.05 -2.82 0.62
CA MET A 130 -1.10 -2.77 -0.30
C MET A 130 -0.88 -3.68 -1.51
N MET A 131 0.32 -3.66 -2.11
CA MET A 131 0.67 -4.56 -3.21
C MET A 131 0.63 -6.03 -2.81
N GLY A 132 1.14 -6.38 -1.61
CA GLY A 132 1.01 -7.74 -1.07
C GLY A 132 -0.45 -8.15 -0.87
N GLY A 133 -1.27 -7.26 -0.31
CA GLY A 133 -2.71 -7.47 -0.12
C GLY A 133 -3.47 -7.70 -1.43
N LEU A 134 -3.22 -6.86 -2.44
CA LEU A 134 -3.80 -6.98 -3.77
C LEU A 134 -3.38 -8.27 -4.46
N PHE A 135 -2.09 -8.62 -4.43
CA PHE A 135 -1.57 -9.88 -4.95
C PHE A 135 -2.30 -11.08 -4.35
N LYS A 136 -2.45 -11.11 -3.03
CA LYS A 136 -3.17 -12.19 -2.35
C LYS A 136 -4.64 -12.23 -2.74
N GLN A 137 -5.32 -11.09 -2.86
CA GLN A 137 -6.71 -11.07 -3.28
C GLN A 137 -6.88 -11.64 -4.69
N THR A 138 -6.04 -11.23 -5.65
CA THR A 138 -6.06 -11.77 -7.01
C THR A 138 -5.73 -13.26 -7.02
N ASN A 139 -4.71 -13.70 -6.27
CA ASN A 139 -4.33 -15.10 -6.21
C ASN A 139 -5.39 -15.98 -5.51
N ASN A 140 -6.01 -15.48 -4.43
CA ASN A 140 -7.07 -16.17 -3.69
C ASN A 140 -8.37 -16.25 -4.51
N GLN A 141 -8.62 -15.30 -5.43
CA GLN A 141 -9.71 -15.39 -6.42
C GLN A 141 -9.39 -16.44 -7.50
N LEU A 142 -8.13 -16.50 -7.96
CA LEU A 142 -7.68 -17.48 -8.97
C LEU A 142 -7.65 -18.93 -8.43
N THR A 143 -7.23 -19.13 -7.18
CA THR A 143 -7.19 -20.46 -6.52
C THR A 143 -8.53 -20.85 -5.91
N GLY A 144 -9.37 -19.89 -5.50
CA GLY A 144 -10.73 -20.16 -5.00
C GLY A 144 -11.70 -20.65 -6.09
N GLY A 145 -11.41 -20.42 -7.37
CA GLY A 145 -12.20 -20.91 -8.49
C GLY A 145 -11.90 -22.36 -8.93
N GLN A 146 -10.85 -23.00 -8.40
CA GLN A 146 -10.42 -24.35 -8.83
C GLN A 146 -10.80 -25.48 -7.86
N MET A 147 -11.55 -25.20 -6.79
CA MET A 147 -12.11 -26.23 -5.90
C MET A 147 -13.56 -26.62 -6.24
N GLN A 148 -14.06 -26.21 -7.40
CA GLN A 148 -15.36 -26.64 -7.94
C GLN A 148 -15.15 -27.24 -9.34
N ALA A 149 -14.51 -28.41 -9.40
CA ALA A 149 -14.53 -29.29 -10.58
C ALA A 149 -14.45 -30.75 -10.13
#